data_AF-A0A925HMX3-F1
#
_entry.id   AF-A0A925HMX3-F1
#
_cell.length_a   1.000
_cell.length_b   1.000
_cell.length_c   1.000
_cell.angle_alpha   90.00
_cell.angle_beta   90.00
_cell.angle_gamma   90.00
#
_symmetry.space_group_name_H-M   'P 1'
#
loop_
_entity.id
_entity.type
_entity.pdbx_description
1 polymer ?
#
loop_
_entity_poly.entity_id
_entity_poly.type
_entity_poly.pdbx_seq_one_letter_code
_entity_poly.pdbx_strand_id
1 'polypeptide(L)'
;MQISGHGKPDHLAKILLGIQGADGVSAKPLRPQDGRQDRVQISDRAKEIQRIKALADQPDATREARIEQISRSVDAGTYTVSGKHVADALIRQTLTDAVL
;
A
#
# COMPACT_ATOMS: atom_id res chain seq x y z
N MET A 1 27.51 -31.28 38.77
CA MET A 1 27.12 -30.43 37.62
C MET A 1 25.61 -30.51 37.46
N GLN A 2 24.84 -29.63 38.12
CA GLN A 2 23.38 -29.53 37.95
C GLN A 2 23.07 -28.14 37.41
N ILE A 3 22.50 -28.06 36.21
CA ILE A 3 22.00 -26.81 35.63
C ILE A 3 20.54 -26.65 36.08
N SER A 4 20.33 -25.87 37.15
CA SER A 4 18.99 -25.47 37.59
C SER A 4 18.27 -24.70 36.50
N GLY A 5 17.11 -25.20 36.10
CA GLY A 5 16.20 -24.54 35.17
C GLY A 5 15.45 -23.40 35.86
N HIS A 6 15.77 -22.16 35.48
CA HIS A 6 15.01 -21.00 35.89
C HIS A 6 14.31 -20.32 34.69
N GLY A 7 12.98 -20.20 34.78
CA GLY A 7 12.28 -18.92 34.64
C GLY A 7 12.03 -18.33 33.25
N LYS A 8 12.28 -19.04 32.13
CA LYS A 8 12.17 -18.45 30.79
C LYS A 8 10.75 -18.09 30.29
N PRO A 9 9.66 -18.85 30.57
CA PRO A 9 8.36 -18.54 29.97
C PRO A 9 7.67 -17.34 30.65
N ASP A 10 7.78 -17.24 31.98
CA ASP A 10 7.18 -16.15 32.75
C ASP A 10 7.82 -14.78 32.46
N HIS A 11 9.12 -14.79 32.15
CA HIS A 11 9.85 -13.57 31.80
C HIS A 11 9.43 -13.05 30.42
N LEU A 12 9.18 -13.94 29.46
CA LEU A 12 8.70 -13.58 28.12
C LEU A 12 7.27 -13.04 28.16
N ALA A 13 6.39 -13.63 28.99
CA ALA A 13 5.02 -13.15 29.17
C ALA A 13 4.97 -11.73 29.75
N LYS A 14 5.86 -11.39 30.68
CA LYS A 14 5.96 -10.04 31.27
C LYS A 14 6.47 -8.98 30.28
N ILE A 15 7.38 -9.34 29.39
CA ILE A 15 7.89 -8.44 28.35
C ILE A 15 6.82 -8.18 27.28
N LEU A 16 6.09 -9.23 26.87
CA LEU A 16 4.99 -9.13 25.90
C LEU A 16 3.79 -8.32 26.42
N LEU A 17 3.50 -8.39 27.73
CA LEU A 17 2.39 -7.67 28.35
C LEU A 17 2.76 -6.23 28.77
N GLY A 18 4.00 -5.77 28.53
CA GLY A 18 4.40 -4.38 28.74
C GLY A 18 4.34 -3.88 30.19
N ILE A 19 4.23 -4.78 31.16
CA ILE A 19 4.18 -4.46 32.58
C ILE A 19 5.61 -4.39 33.12
N GLN A 20 6.24 -3.21 32.98
CA GLN A 20 7.40 -2.84 33.77
C GLN A 20 6.94 -2.75 35.24
N GLY A 21 7.10 -3.85 35.99
CA GLY A 21 6.94 -3.86 37.44
C GLY A 21 7.92 -2.87 38.05
N ALA A 22 7.38 -1.84 38.68
CA ALA A 22 8.12 -0.84 39.40
C ALA A 22 8.70 -1.44 40.68
N ASP A 23 10.02 -1.37 40.83
CA ASP A 23 10.67 -1.31 42.13
C ASP A 23 11.82 -0.29 42.04
N GLY A 24 11.73 0.77 42.83
CA GLY A 24 12.81 1.77 43.01
C GLY A 24 12.44 3.25 42.83
N VAL A 25 11.86 3.84 43.88
CA VAL A 25 12.15 5.16 44.49
C VAL A 25 12.34 6.43 43.61
N SER A 26 11.37 7.34 43.76
CA SER A 26 11.42 8.82 43.88
C SER A 26 11.60 9.77 42.66
N ALA A 27 10.60 10.65 42.58
CA ALA A 27 10.57 12.07 42.15
C ALA A 27 10.91 12.50 40.70
N LYS A 28 9.83 12.93 40.05
CA LYS A 28 9.59 13.64 38.77
C LYS A 28 10.55 14.82 38.44
N PRO A 29 10.74 15.14 37.15
CA PRO A 29 9.97 16.26 36.58
C PRO A 29 9.25 15.90 35.27
N LEU A 30 8.05 16.49 35.07
CA LEU A 30 7.27 16.35 33.85
C LEU A 30 8.09 16.95 32.69
N ARG A 31 8.34 16.15 31.66
CA ARG A 31 8.60 16.67 30.32
C ARG A 31 7.27 16.65 29.53
N PRO A 32 7.04 17.62 28.64
CA PRO A 32 5.79 17.72 27.89
C PRO A 32 5.57 16.42 27.13
N GLN A 33 4.33 15.91 27.16
CA GLN A 33 3.91 14.87 26.23
C GLN A 33 3.95 15.48 24.83
N ASP A 34 5.08 15.32 24.14
CA ASP A 34 5.10 15.45 22.69
C ASP A 34 4.14 14.39 22.15
N GLY A 35 3.09 14.90 21.49
CA GLY A 35 2.05 14.10 20.89
C GLY A 35 2.67 12.92 20.16
N ARG A 36 2.23 11.72 20.53
CA ARG A 36 2.52 10.47 19.84
C ARG A 36 2.07 10.66 18.38
N GLN A 37 2.97 11.20 17.57
CA GLN A 37 2.80 11.22 16.13
C GLN A 37 2.93 9.76 15.72
N ASP A 38 1.81 9.19 15.34
CA ASP A 38 1.71 7.85 14.77
C ASP A 38 2.52 7.86 13.47
N ARG A 39 3.82 7.55 13.57
CA ARG A 39 4.73 7.56 12.42
C ARG A 39 4.46 6.29 11.62
N VAL A 40 3.67 6.47 10.56
CA VAL A 40 3.44 5.46 9.55
C VAL A 40 4.78 5.19 8.82
N GLN A 41 5.45 4.08 9.14
CA GLN A 41 6.65 3.68 8.42
C GLN A 41 6.24 3.01 7.11
N ILE A 42 6.22 3.79 6.04
CA ILE A 42 6.00 3.26 4.68
C ILE A 42 7.20 2.36 4.35
N SER A 43 6.93 1.08 4.12
CA SER A 43 7.95 0.12 3.68
C SER A 43 8.59 0.57 2.37
N ASP A 44 9.85 0.22 2.14
CA ASP A 44 10.54 0.64 0.91
C ASP A 44 9.86 0.10 -0.35
N ARG A 45 9.20 -1.06 -0.24
CA ARG A 45 8.34 -1.62 -1.31
C ARG A 45 7.14 -0.72 -1.61
N ALA A 46 6.48 -0.17 -0.59
CA ALA A 46 5.33 0.71 -0.79
C ALA A 46 5.75 2.06 -1.40
N LYS A 47 6.91 2.60 -1.03
CA LYS A 47 7.50 3.78 -1.68
C LYS A 47 7.79 3.53 -3.16
N GLU A 48 8.32 2.34 -3.49
CA GLU A 48 8.59 1.99 -4.89
C GLU A 48 7.31 1.87 -5.72
N ILE A 49 6.26 1.22 -5.19
CA ILE A 49 4.95 1.15 -5.85
C ILE A 49 4.37 2.54 -6.06
N GLN A 50 4.48 3.45 -5.08
CA GLN A 50 4.05 4.84 -5.22
C GLN A 50 4.82 5.57 -6.32
N ARG A 51 6.14 5.34 -6.44
CA ARG A 51 6.95 5.92 -7.52
C ARG A 51 6.52 5.40 -8.89
N ILE A 52 6.33 4.09 -9.03
CA ILE A 52 5.86 3.48 -10.28
C ILE A 52 4.50 4.02 -10.67
N LYS A 53 3.58 4.13 -9.70
CA LYS A 53 2.25 4.71 -9.94
C LYS A 53 2.34 6.16 -10.40
N ALA A 54 3.18 6.97 -9.75
CA ALA A 54 3.40 8.36 -10.15
C ALA A 54 3.97 8.51 -11.57
N LEU A 55 4.77 7.54 -12.04
CA LEU A 55 5.25 7.50 -13.42
C LEU A 55 4.16 7.04 -14.39
N ALA A 56 3.33 6.08 -14.00
CA ALA A 56 2.21 5.59 -14.82
C ALA A 56 1.08 6.62 -14.97
N ASP A 57 0.89 7.48 -13.97
CA ASP A 57 -0.11 8.55 -13.99
C ASP A 57 0.35 9.78 -14.81
N GLN A 58 1.57 9.77 -15.38
CA GLN A 58 2.03 10.86 -16.24
C GLN A 58 1.24 10.91 -17.56
N PRO A 59 0.98 12.13 -18.08
CA PRO A 59 0.29 12.28 -19.34
C PRO A 59 1.08 11.64 -20.48
N ASP A 60 0.46 10.67 -21.17
CA ASP A 60 1.00 10.00 -22.33
C ASP A 60 0.55 10.71 -23.60
N ALA A 61 1.43 11.50 -24.20
CA ALA A 61 1.18 12.20 -25.47
C ALA A 61 0.78 11.24 -26.61
N THR A 62 1.25 9.98 -26.57
CA THR A 62 0.86 8.94 -27.53
C THR A 62 -0.62 8.58 -27.37
N ARG A 63 -1.10 8.52 -26.12
CA ARG A 63 -2.50 8.26 -25.81
C ARG A 63 -3.38 9.43 -26.24
N GLU A 64 -2.97 10.67 -25.99
CA GLU A 64 -3.70 11.87 -26.41
C GLU A 64 -3.87 11.93 -27.93
N ALA A 65 -2.78 11.73 -28.68
CA ALA A 65 -2.82 11.72 -30.14
C ALA A 65 -3.77 10.63 -30.69
N ARG A 66 -3.79 9.45 -30.07
CA ARG A 66 -4.73 8.38 -30.44
C ARG A 66 -6.19 8.76 -30.17
N ILE A 67 -6.47 9.41 -29.04
CA ILE A 67 -7.82 9.86 -28.69
C ILE A 67 -8.31 10.88 -29.72
N GLU A 68 -7.49 11.87 -30.07
CA GLU A 68 -7.86 12.86 -31.09
C GLU A 68 -8.11 12.25 -32.47
N GLN A 69 -7.31 11.25 -32.86
CA GLN A 69 -7.52 10.53 -34.11
C GLN A 69 -8.86 9.78 -34.11
N ILE A 70 -9.16 9.07 -33.02
CA ILE A 70 -10.42 8.33 -32.89
C ILE A 70 -11.60 9.29 -32.87
N SER A 71 -11.54 10.38 -32.09
CA SER A 71 -12.61 11.40 -32.04
C SER A 71 -12.95 11.91 -33.43
N ARG A 72 -11.93 12.32 -34.20
CA ARG A 72 -12.12 12.79 -35.58
C ARG A 72 -12.77 11.73 -36.48
N SER A 73 -12.38 10.47 -36.35
CA SER A 73 -12.99 9.40 -37.15
C SER A 73 -14.45 9.14 -36.77
N VAL A 74 -14.80 9.31 -35.49
CA VAL A 74 -16.19 9.19 -35.00
C VAL A 74 -17.03 10.36 -35.53
N ASP A 75 -16.53 11.59 -35.40
CA ASP A 75 -17.22 12.80 -35.88
C ASP A 75 -17.41 12.79 -37.40
N ALA A 76 -16.44 12.26 -38.14
CA ALA A 76 -16.52 12.08 -39.58
C ALA A 76 -17.42 10.90 -40.01
N GLY A 77 -17.93 10.09 -39.06
CA GLY A 77 -18.73 8.91 -39.34
C GLY A 77 -17.96 7.77 -40.03
N THR A 78 -16.63 7.80 -39.98
CA THR A 78 -15.74 6.80 -40.61
C THR A 78 -15.20 5.77 -39.62
N TYR A 79 -15.57 5.89 -38.34
CA TYR A 79 -15.18 4.92 -37.32
C TYR A 79 -15.99 3.62 -37.44
N THR A 80 -15.30 2.53 -37.79
CA THR A 80 -15.92 1.20 -37.91
C THR A 80 -15.74 0.40 -36.62
N VAL A 81 -16.85 -0.04 -36.03
CA VAL A 81 -16.84 -0.91 -34.85
C VAL A 81 -16.68 -2.37 -35.27
N SER A 82 -15.71 -3.07 -34.66
CA SER A 82 -15.51 -4.51 -34.84
C SER A 82 -16.11 -5.27 -33.67
N GLY A 83 -17.10 -6.13 -33.93
CA GLY A 83 -17.73 -6.97 -32.90
C GLY A 83 -16.74 -7.90 -32.19
N LYS A 84 -15.69 -8.36 -32.89
CA LYS A 84 -14.60 -9.13 -32.28
C LYS A 84 -13.84 -8.32 -31.23
N HIS A 85 -13.53 -7.05 -31.52
CA HIS A 85 -12.84 -6.18 -30.57
C HIS A 85 -13.69 -5.91 -29.34
N VAL A 86 -15.00 -5.74 -29.52
CA VAL A 86 -15.94 -5.58 -28.39
C VAL A 86 -15.98 -6.83 -27.53
N ALA A 87 -16.11 -8.02 -28.12
CA ALA A 87 -16.13 -9.28 -27.39
C ALA A 87 -14.83 -9.53 -26.62
N ASP A 88 -13.67 -9.28 -27.23
CA ASP A 88 -12.37 -9.41 -26.56
C ASP A 88 -12.24 -8.46 -25.37
N ALA A 89 -12.69 -7.21 -25.52
CA ALA A 89 -12.67 -6.22 -24.44
C ALA A 89 -13.57 -6.64 -23.27
N LEU A 90 -14.77 -7.16 -23.54
CA LEU A 90 -15.68 -7.67 -22.52
C LEU A 90 -15.06 -8.84 -21.74
N ILE A 91 -14.52 -9.83 -22.43
CA ILE A 91 -13.88 -10.99 -21.80
C ILE A 91 -12.70 -10.52 -20.94
N ARG A 92 -11.83 -9.68 -21.49
CA ARG A 92 -10.67 -9.13 -20.78
C ARG A 92 -11.08 -8.37 -19.52
N GLN A 93 -12.14 -7.57 -19.58
CA GLN A 93 -12.66 -6.85 -18.43
C GLN A 93 -13.13 -7.83 -17.35
N THR A 94 -13.96 -8.81 -17.71
CA THR A 94 -14.48 -9.79 -16.75
C THR A 94 -13.38 -10.61 -16.05
N LEU A 95 -12.31 -10.97 -16.78
CA LEU A 95 -11.17 -11.68 -16.20
C LEU A 95 -10.32 -10.77 -15.31
N THR A 96 -10.20 -9.49 -15.64
CA THR A 96 -9.42 -8.53 -14.83
C THR A 96 -10.14 -8.23 -13.52
N ASP A 97 -11.46 -8.03 -13.56
CA ASP A 97 -12.28 -7.78 -12.37
C ASP A 97 -12.34 -8.99 -11.42
N ALA A 98 -12.19 -10.21 -11.93
CA ALA A 98 -12.16 -11.41 -11.09
C ALA A 98 -10.84 -11.58 -10.31
N VAL A 99 -9.78 -10.85 -10.67
CA VAL A 99 -8.43 -10.99 -10.08
C VAL A 99 -8.07 -9.81 -9.15
N LEU A 100 -8.79 -8.69 -9.26
CA LEU A 100 -8.66 -7.51 -8.39
C LEU A 100 -9.55 -7.63 -7.14
#